data_AF-A0A0F9FFG3-F1
#
_entry.id   AF-A0A0F9FFG3-F1
#
_cell.length_a   1.000
_cell.length_b   1.000
_cell.length_c   1.000
_cell.angle_alpha   90.00
_cell.angle_beta   90.00
_cell.angle_gamma   90.00
#
_symmetry.space_group_name_H-M   'P 1'
#
loop_
_entity.id
_entity.type
_entity.pdbx_description
1 polymer ?
#
loop_
_entity_poly.entity_id
_entity_poly.type
_entity_poly.pdbx_seq_one_letter_code
_entity_poly.pdbx_strand_id
1 'polypeptide(L)'
;WVFTNGGRTSLIDGLFDIDSDTWKMALFLSTSNIGAASTTYAGLTNEHANANGYSTGGMSVTLQLSGTTTVKVDIQTDPVWTAAGGSIVARFGVIYEVAGNVLCYCLLDDTPADVTATTGNTLTVAAHTSGVFTLA
;
A
#
# COMPACT_ATOMS: atom_id res chain seq x y z
N TRP A 1 6.97 2.81 6.11
CA TRP A 1 6.71 1.60 5.30
C TRP A 1 7.65 0.48 5.69
N VAL A 2 7.17 -0.76 5.65
CA VAL A 2 7.94 -1.98 5.90
C VAL A 2 7.99 -2.77 4.61
N PHE A 3 9.18 -2.96 4.05
CA PHE A 3 9.37 -3.79 2.86
C PHE A 3 9.23 -5.27 3.20
N THR A 4 8.66 -6.03 2.27
CA THR A 4 8.75 -7.49 2.30
C THR A 4 10.18 -7.90 1.94
N ASN A 5 10.56 -9.13 2.27
CA ASN A 5 11.85 -9.69 1.87
C ASN A 5 11.92 -9.84 0.34
N GLY A 6 10.82 -10.33 -0.26
CA GLY A 6 10.70 -10.40 -1.72
C GLY A 6 10.79 -9.02 -2.38
N GLY A 7 10.13 -8.00 -1.82
CA GLY A 7 10.18 -6.65 -2.35
C GLY A 7 11.56 -6.02 -2.28
N ARG A 8 12.33 -6.28 -1.21
CA ARG A 8 13.75 -5.91 -1.15
C ARG A 8 14.57 -6.61 -2.23
N THR A 9 14.39 -7.91 -2.43
CA THR A 9 15.10 -8.66 -3.48
C THR A 9 14.73 -8.14 -4.87
N SER A 10 13.44 -7.95 -5.17
CA SER A 10 12.97 -7.43 -6.45
C SER A 10 13.51 -6.04 -6.79
N LEU A 11 13.70 -5.16 -5.79
CA LEU A 11 14.38 -3.86 -5.97
C LEU A 11 15.83 -4.03 -6.43
N ILE A 12 16.57 -4.97 -5.83
CA ILE A 12 18.01 -5.16 -6.11
C ILE A 12 18.24 -5.94 -7.40
N ASP A 13 17.37 -6.89 -7.70
CA ASP A 13 17.43 -7.69 -8.93
C ASP A 13 16.92 -6.92 -10.17
N GLY A 14 16.38 -5.71 -9.98
CA GLY A 14 15.82 -4.89 -11.06
C GLY A 14 14.51 -5.45 -11.62
N LEU A 15 13.79 -6.27 -10.85
CA LEU A 15 12.48 -6.77 -11.22
C LEU A 15 11.37 -5.73 -11.01
N PHE A 16 11.62 -4.74 -10.16
CA PHE A 16 10.77 -3.57 -10.01
C PHE A 16 11.39 -2.39 -10.74
N ASP A 17 10.61 -1.81 -11.65
CA ASP A 17 10.87 -0.49 -12.22
C ASP A 17 9.88 0.51 -11.62
N ILE A 18 10.35 1.27 -10.63
CA ILE A 18 9.48 2.00 -9.69
C ILE A 18 8.59 3.06 -10.37
N ASP A 19 9.08 3.76 -11.40
CA ASP A 19 8.33 4.80 -12.11
C ASP A 19 7.73 4.37 -13.45
N SER A 20 7.94 3.13 -13.89
CA SER A 20 7.35 2.62 -15.13
C SER A 20 6.35 1.49 -14.92
N ASP A 21 6.52 0.68 -13.86
CA ASP A 21 5.61 -0.40 -13.53
C ASP A 21 4.25 0.12 -13.04
N THR A 22 3.24 -0.76 -13.10
CA THR A 22 1.90 -0.44 -12.62
C THR A 22 1.73 -0.84 -11.16
N TRP A 23 1.45 0.13 -10.30
CA TRP A 23 1.30 -0.08 -8.86
C TRP A 23 -0.15 0.07 -8.40
N LYS A 24 -0.51 -0.69 -7.36
CA LYS A 24 -1.78 -0.52 -6.64
C LYS A 24 -1.54 -0.52 -5.14
N MET A 25 -2.43 0.16 -4.41
CA MET A 25 -2.56 0.08 -2.97
C MET A 25 -3.87 -0.59 -2.57
N ALA A 26 -3.79 -1.65 -1.77
CA ALA A 26 -4.93 -2.36 -1.19
C ALA A 26 -4.98 -2.24 0.33
N LEU A 27 -6.20 -2.31 0.89
CA LEU A 27 -6.48 -2.18 2.32
C LEU A 27 -6.78 -3.54 2.93
N PHE A 28 -6.14 -3.86 4.05
CA PHE A 28 -6.24 -5.15 4.72
C PHE A 28 -6.67 -5.02 6.17
N LEU A 29 -7.45 -6.00 6.64
CA LEU A 29 -7.95 -6.10 8.00
C LEU A 29 -6.83 -6.50 8.98
N SER A 30 -7.08 -6.34 10.27
CA SER A 30 -6.17 -6.73 11.35
C SER A 30 -5.78 -8.21 11.37
N THR A 31 -6.60 -9.07 10.78
CA THR A 31 -6.40 -10.51 10.68
C THR A 31 -5.62 -10.93 9.43
N SER A 32 -5.17 -9.99 8.59
CA SER A 32 -4.40 -10.30 7.39
C SER A 32 -3.07 -11.00 7.72
N ASN A 33 -2.64 -11.87 6.82
CA ASN A 33 -1.33 -12.53 6.87
C ASN A 33 -0.18 -11.65 6.32
N ILE A 34 -0.43 -10.38 5.96
CA ILE A 34 0.61 -9.48 5.48
C ILE A 34 1.77 -9.38 6.48
N GLY A 35 2.99 -9.58 5.99
CA GLY A 35 4.19 -9.53 6.81
C GLY A 35 5.46 -9.55 5.97
N ALA A 36 6.61 -9.58 6.65
CA ALA A 36 7.92 -9.54 5.98
C ALA A 36 8.15 -10.69 4.97
N ALA A 37 7.53 -11.85 5.19
CA ALA A 37 7.66 -13.01 4.32
C ALA A 37 6.65 -13.06 3.15
N SER A 38 5.72 -12.11 3.07
CA SER A 38 4.74 -12.05 1.98
C SER A 38 5.42 -11.85 0.63
N THR A 39 4.90 -12.50 -0.40
CA THR A 39 5.46 -12.48 -1.76
C THR A 39 4.53 -11.77 -2.74
N THR A 40 3.39 -12.37 -3.07
CA THR A 40 2.43 -11.82 -4.05
C THR A 40 1.15 -11.34 -3.39
N TYR A 41 0.47 -10.38 -4.01
CA TYR A 41 -0.85 -9.91 -3.57
C TYR A 41 -1.87 -11.06 -3.48
N ALA A 42 -1.86 -12.00 -4.44
CA ALA A 42 -2.76 -13.15 -4.46
C ALA A 42 -2.56 -14.11 -3.26
N GLY A 43 -1.39 -14.08 -2.62
CA GLY A 43 -1.11 -14.87 -1.40
C GLY A 43 -1.58 -14.19 -0.12
N LEU A 44 -2.06 -12.95 -0.18
CA LEU A 44 -2.53 -12.22 0.98
C LEU A 44 -3.98 -12.60 1.32
N THR A 45 -4.30 -12.57 2.62
CA THR A 45 -5.64 -12.85 3.14
C THR A 45 -6.24 -11.62 3.79
N ASN A 46 -7.57 -11.61 3.91
CA ASN A 46 -8.34 -10.62 4.66
C ASN A 46 -8.14 -9.19 4.15
N GLU A 47 -8.14 -9.02 2.83
CA GLU A 47 -8.39 -7.72 2.22
C GLU A 47 -9.80 -7.22 2.62
N HIS A 48 -9.98 -5.90 2.70
CA HIS A 48 -11.31 -5.33 2.82
C HIS A 48 -12.21 -5.82 1.67
N ALA A 49 -13.45 -6.19 1.99
CA ALA A 49 -14.37 -6.77 1.03
C ALA A 49 -14.74 -5.76 -0.08
N ASN A 50 -15.12 -6.27 -1.26
CA ASN A 50 -15.64 -5.44 -2.36
C ASN A 50 -17.03 -4.88 -2.01
N ALA A 51 -17.04 -3.81 -1.21
CA ALA A 51 -18.23 -3.18 -0.67
C ALA A 51 -17.85 -1.81 -0.11
N ASN A 52 -18.85 -1.05 0.36
CA ASN A 52 -18.65 0.12 1.20
C ASN A 52 -17.82 1.26 0.56
N GLY A 53 -17.75 1.32 -0.78
CA GLY A 53 -16.89 2.28 -1.51
C GLY A 53 -15.46 1.78 -1.78
N TYR A 54 -15.16 0.53 -1.44
CA TYR A 54 -13.90 -0.16 -1.74
C TYR A 54 -14.09 -1.20 -2.85
N SER A 55 -13.07 -1.34 -3.71
CA SER A 55 -13.01 -2.38 -4.74
C SER A 55 -11.82 -3.30 -4.49
N THR A 56 -12.01 -4.61 -4.66
CA THR A 56 -10.93 -5.62 -4.50
C THR A 56 -9.72 -5.29 -5.39
N GLY A 57 -8.54 -5.50 -4.83
CA GLY A 57 -7.25 -5.06 -5.36
C GLY A 57 -6.96 -3.59 -5.10
N GLY A 58 -7.85 -2.87 -4.41
CA GLY A 58 -7.69 -1.47 -4.07
C GLY A 58 -7.57 -0.54 -5.28
N MET A 59 -6.87 0.57 -5.08
CA MET A 59 -6.74 1.68 -6.05
C MET A 59 -5.37 1.69 -6.72
N SER A 60 -5.29 2.16 -7.96
CA SER A 60 -3.99 2.42 -8.60
C SER A 60 -3.28 3.59 -7.93
N VAL A 61 -1.97 3.46 -7.76
CA VAL A 61 -1.10 4.52 -7.25
C VAL A 61 0.06 4.71 -8.22
N THR A 62 0.53 5.95 -8.36
CA THR A 62 1.74 6.25 -9.14
C THR A 62 2.86 6.53 -8.15
N LEU A 63 3.93 5.74 -8.24
CA LEU A 63 5.17 6.02 -7.52
C LEU A 63 6.03 6.96 -8.36
N GLN A 64 6.67 7.93 -7.72
CA GLN A 64 7.52 8.92 -8.37
C GLN A 64 8.89 9.00 -7.70
N LEU A 65 9.93 9.17 -8.50
CA LEU A 65 11.30 9.40 -8.04
C LEU A 65 11.60 10.89 -8.02
N SER A 66 12.33 11.34 -7.01
CA SER A 66 12.82 12.71 -6.90
C SER A 66 14.17 12.75 -6.16
N GLY A 67 14.97 13.80 -6.39
CA GLY A 67 16.33 13.89 -5.83
C GLY A 67 17.38 13.21 -6.70
N THR A 68 18.65 13.29 -6.28
CA THR A 68 19.80 12.79 -7.07
C THR A 68 20.75 11.97 -6.21
N THR A 69 21.34 12.57 -5.17
CA THR A 69 22.21 11.86 -4.21
C THR A 69 21.42 11.02 -3.23
N THR A 70 20.31 11.58 -2.73
CA THR A 70 19.28 10.82 -2.02
C THR A 70 18.05 10.83 -2.91
N VAL A 71 17.72 9.67 -3.46
CA VAL A 71 16.53 9.48 -4.27
C VAL A 71 15.37 9.15 -3.34
N LYS A 72 14.31 9.94 -3.39
CA LYS A 72 13.05 9.70 -2.68
C LYS A 72 12.05 9.06 -3.64
N VAL A 73 11.48 7.95 -3.21
CA VAL A 73 10.29 7.35 -3.82
C VAL A 73 9.07 7.76 -3.00
N ASP A 74 8.08 8.33 -3.66
CA ASP A 74 6.87 8.82 -3.02
C ASP A 74 5.62 8.45 -3.83
N ILE A 75 4.46 8.50 -3.19
CA ILE A 75 3.18 8.38 -3.90
C ILE A 75 2.87 9.75 -4.50
N GLN A 76 2.60 9.83 -5.80
CA GLN A 76 2.33 11.10 -6.46
C GLN A 76 1.07 11.79 -5.93
N THR A 77 0.04 11.00 -5.62
CA THR A 77 -1.20 11.48 -5.00
C THR A 77 -1.68 10.43 -4.02
N ASP A 78 -1.82 10.81 -2.77
CA ASP A 78 -2.25 9.91 -1.70
C ASP A 78 -3.60 9.27 -2.05
N PRO A 79 -3.75 7.94 -1.97
CA PRO A 79 -4.99 7.28 -2.29
C PRO A 79 -6.07 7.60 -1.25
N VAL A 80 -7.29 7.85 -1.75
CA VAL A 80 -8.45 8.23 -0.95
C VAL A 80 -9.63 7.32 -1.30
N TRP A 81 -10.16 6.62 -0.31
CA TRP A 81 -11.42 5.88 -0.42
C TRP A 81 -12.53 6.64 0.27
N THR A 82 -13.68 6.80 -0.40
CA THR A 82 -14.88 7.36 0.23
C THR A 82 -15.78 6.22 0.66
N ALA A 83 -16.05 6.11 1.96
CA ALA A 83 -16.92 5.06 2.48
C ALA A 83 -18.38 5.32 2.07
N ALA A 84 -19.03 4.34 1.43
CA ALA A 84 -20.39 4.48 0.89
C ALA A 84 -21.20 3.19 1.03
N GLY A 85 -22.34 3.25 1.73
CA GLY A 85 -23.19 2.06 1.98
C GLY A 85 -22.74 1.18 3.16
N GLY A 86 -21.66 1.56 3.83
CA GLY A 86 -21.13 0.96 5.06
C GLY A 86 -19.81 1.62 5.45
N SER A 87 -19.12 1.05 6.45
CA SER A 87 -17.80 1.53 6.87
C SER A 87 -16.69 0.79 6.12
N ILE A 88 -15.61 1.51 5.81
CA ILE A 88 -14.32 0.91 5.48
C ILE A 88 -13.55 0.76 6.78
N VAL A 89 -13.07 -0.46 7.05
CA VAL A 89 -12.23 -0.79 8.21
C VAL A 89 -10.97 -1.44 7.68
N ALA A 90 -9.81 -0.99 8.12
CA ALA A 90 -8.50 -1.54 7.73
C ALA A 90 -7.45 -1.26 8.80
N ARG A 91 -6.45 -2.14 8.88
CA ARG A 91 -5.25 -1.95 9.71
C ARG A 91 -4.00 -1.70 8.86
N PHE A 92 -3.96 -2.26 7.66
CA PHE A 92 -2.78 -2.19 6.81
C PHE A 92 -3.10 -1.58 5.45
N GLY A 93 -2.16 -0.76 4.95
CA GLY A 93 -2.05 -0.41 3.54
C GLY A 93 -0.92 -1.21 2.90
N VAL A 94 -1.15 -1.79 1.72
CA VAL A 94 -0.18 -2.63 1.01
C VAL A 94 0.03 -2.09 -0.40
N ILE A 95 1.27 -1.80 -0.77
CA ILE A 95 1.66 -1.42 -2.13
C ILE A 95 2.26 -2.64 -2.83
N TYR A 96 1.73 -2.96 -4.00
CA TYR A 96 2.16 -4.09 -4.81
C TYR A 96 2.19 -3.74 -6.29
N GLU A 97 3.06 -4.45 -7.02
CA GLU A 97 3.15 -4.38 -8.47
C GLU A 97 2.04 -5.25 -9.08
N VAL A 98 1.31 -4.73 -10.07
CA VAL A 98 0.29 -5.50 -10.79
C VAL A 98 0.96 -6.65 -11.54
N ALA A 99 0.47 -7.86 -11.32
CA ALA A 99 1.07 -9.10 -11.82
C ALA A 99 2.50 -9.40 -11.30
N GLY A 100 2.95 -8.69 -10.27
CA GLY A 100 4.24 -8.88 -9.62
C GLY A 100 4.15 -9.15 -8.12
N ASN A 101 5.17 -8.69 -7.39
CA ASN A 101 5.33 -8.90 -5.95
C ASN A 101 4.82 -7.72 -5.12
N VAL A 102 4.62 -7.98 -3.82
CA VAL A 102 4.37 -6.95 -2.81
C VAL A 102 5.67 -6.20 -2.54
N LEU A 103 5.66 -4.88 -2.75
CA LEU A 103 6.79 -4.01 -2.43
C LEU A 103 6.91 -3.83 -0.91
N CYS A 104 5.85 -3.30 -0.31
CA CYS A 104 5.84 -2.92 1.10
C CYS A 104 4.42 -2.79 1.66
N TYR A 105 4.34 -2.69 2.98
CA TYR A 105 3.11 -2.43 3.73
C TYR A 105 3.35 -1.45 4.86
N CYS A 106 2.28 -0.89 5.42
CA CYS A 106 2.31 -0.06 6.63
C CYS A 106 1.17 -0.43 7.57
N LEU A 107 1.33 -0.09 8.85
CA LEU A 107 0.17 0.12 9.71
C LEU A 107 -0.44 1.49 9.34
N LEU A 108 -1.77 1.56 9.34
CA LEU A 108 -2.51 2.80 9.10
C LEU A 108 -2.63 3.66 10.38
N ASP A 109 -2.22 3.11 11.52
CA ASP A 109 -2.21 3.74 12.83
C ASP A 109 -0.93 3.35 13.58
N ASP A 110 -0.34 4.28 14.33
CA ASP A 110 0.92 4.06 15.05
C ASP A 110 0.75 3.21 16.33
N THR A 111 -0.49 2.99 16.77
CA THR A 111 -0.86 2.18 17.94
C THR A 111 -1.68 0.95 17.51
N PRO A 112 -1.11 0.11 16.63
CA PRO A 112 -1.75 -0.77 15.63
C PRO A 112 -3.28 -0.95 15.74
N ALA A 113 -4.04 0.14 15.69
CA ALA A 113 -5.49 0.10 15.76
C ALA A 113 -6.10 -0.11 14.37
N ASP A 114 -7.37 -0.50 14.34
CA ASP A 114 -8.14 -0.51 13.10
C ASP A 114 -8.60 0.91 12.81
N VAL A 115 -8.25 1.42 11.63
CA VAL A 115 -8.75 2.68 11.12
C VAL A 115 -10.12 2.44 10.49
N THR A 116 -11.10 3.24 10.88
CA THR A 116 -12.48 3.14 10.39
C THR A 116 -12.93 4.45 9.76
N ALA A 117 -13.29 4.42 8.47
CA ALA A 117 -14.04 5.47 7.82
C ALA A 117 -15.52 5.05 7.75
N THR A 118 -16.39 5.79 8.43
CA THR A 118 -17.85 5.59 8.37
C THR A 118 -18.42 6.21 7.10
N THR A 119 -19.63 5.78 6.70
CA THR A 119 -20.29 6.27 5.48
C THR A 119 -20.29 7.79 5.37
N GLY A 120 -19.90 8.30 4.19
CA GLY A 120 -19.77 9.72 3.89
C GLY A 120 -18.40 10.32 4.23
N ASN A 121 -17.56 9.60 4.98
CA ASN A 121 -16.18 10.03 5.30
C ASN A 121 -15.16 9.35 4.39
N THR A 122 -13.97 9.94 4.33
CA THR A 122 -12.84 9.42 3.55
C THR A 122 -11.81 8.73 4.43
N LEU A 123 -11.23 7.65 3.91
CA LEU A 123 -9.96 7.09 4.38
C LEU A 123 -8.87 7.51 3.41
N THR A 124 -7.94 8.35 3.86
CA THR A 124 -6.76 8.75 3.10
C THR A 124 -5.54 8.04 3.67
N VAL A 125 -4.75 7.39 2.82
CA VAL A 125 -3.45 6.83 3.23
C VAL A 125 -2.36 7.80 2.76
N ALA A 126 -1.98 8.72 3.64
CA ALA A 126 -0.93 9.69 3.33
C ALA A 126 0.46 9.07 3.52
N ALA A 127 1.31 9.16 2.51
CA ALA A 127 2.71 8.80 2.69
C ALA A 127 3.39 9.78 3.67
N HIS A 128 4.38 9.30 4.42
CA HIS A 128 5.19 10.17 5.27
C HIS A 128 5.91 11.22 4.41
N THR A 129 6.33 12.35 4.98
CA THR A 129 7.03 13.41 4.23
C THR A 129 8.35 12.93 3.59
N SER A 130 8.93 11.86 4.13
CA SER A 130 10.08 11.15 3.57
C SER A 130 9.73 10.19 2.42
N GLY A 131 8.47 10.18 1.99
CA GLY A 131 7.92 9.28 0.99
C GLY A 131 7.72 7.85 1.47
N VAL A 132 7.63 6.94 0.51
CA VAL A 132 7.61 5.49 0.76
C VAL A 132 8.97 5.04 1.28
N PHE A 133 10.04 5.49 0.63
CA PHE A 133 11.43 5.27 1.06
C PHE A 133 12.39 6.26 0.40
N THR A 134 13.61 6.31 0.94
CA THR A 134 14.74 7.01 0.34
C THR A 134 15.91 6.05 0.18
N LEU A 135 16.65 6.20 -0.91
CA LEU A 135 17.93 5.52 -1.14
C LEU A 135 19.04 6.57 -1.26
N ALA A 136 20.14 6.36 -0.55
CA ALA A 136 21.30 7.27 -0.50
C ALA A 136 22.60 6.47 -0.53
#